data_AF-A0A8E2AMW0-F1
#
_entry.id   AF-A0A8E2AMW0-F1
#
_cell.length_a   1.000
_cell.length_b   1.000
_cell.length_c   1.000
_cell.angle_alpha   90.00
_cell.angle_beta   90.00
_cell.angle_gamma   90.00
#
_symmetry.space_group_name_H-M   'P 1'
#
loop_
_entity.id
_entity.type
_entity.pdbx_description
1 polymer ?
#
loop_
_entity_poly.entity_id
_entity_poly.type
_entity_poly.pdbx_seq_one_letter_code
_entity_poly.pdbx_strand_id
1 'polypeptide(L)'
;KLELELERMARRKFKLVISMQRRSKFNREEQENTEFLLCVYPDLQIAYLEEEPARKEGGDPRLFSALIDGHSEFIPETGRPLPKFRIELPGNPILGEGKSDNQNHAIIFYRGEYLQLIDANQDNCLEECLKIRNVLGEFEEYSVSTQSPYAQSPVAIVGAREYIFSENIGILGDLAAGKEQTFGTLTAQSLAWICGKLHYGLPDFLNAISMTTRGGVSKARKGLHLNEDIYTGMNAFGRGGPIEHTEYYQCGKGRDLGFGTILNFQTKI
;
A
#
# COMPACT_ATOMS: atom_id res chain seq x y z
N LYS A 1 -6.15 4.62 -32.47
CA LYS A 1 -6.47 3.17 -32.32
C LYS A 1 -5.41 2.45 -31.47
N LEU A 2 -4.12 2.54 -31.82
CA LEU A 2 -3.02 1.94 -31.06
C LEU A 2 -2.93 2.46 -29.60
N GLU A 3 -3.04 3.77 -29.37
CA GLU A 3 -3.03 4.36 -28.02
C GLU A 3 -4.13 3.79 -27.13
N LEU A 4 -5.36 3.70 -27.64
CA LEU A 4 -6.49 3.11 -26.92
C LEU A 4 -6.25 1.62 -26.59
N GLU A 5 -5.59 0.87 -27.49
CA GLU A 5 -5.22 -0.52 -27.24
C GLU A 5 -4.12 -0.65 -26.18
N LEU A 6 -3.13 0.24 -26.21
CA LEU A 6 -2.07 0.32 -25.20
C LEU A 6 -2.62 0.71 -23.83
N GLU A 7 -3.49 1.71 -23.75
CA GLU A 7 -4.19 2.09 -22.51
C GLU A 7 -5.00 0.91 -21.95
N ARG A 8 -5.76 0.21 -22.80
CA ARG A 8 -6.50 -0.99 -22.38
C ARG A 8 -5.56 -2.08 -21.86
N MET A 9 -4.40 -2.27 -22.47
CA MET A 9 -3.41 -3.23 -21.98
C MET A 9 -2.84 -2.79 -20.62
N ALA A 10 -2.48 -1.52 -20.48
CA ALA A 10 -1.96 -0.96 -19.23
C ALA A 10 -2.99 -1.08 -18.09
N ARG A 11 -4.25 -0.68 -18.31
CA ARG A 11 -5.35 -0.76 -17.33
C ARG A 11 -5.68 -2.19 -16.88
N ARG A 12 -5.36 -3.20 -17.69
CA ARG A 12 -5.53 -4.61 -17.31
C ARG A 12 -4.42 -5.10 -16.38
N LYS A 13 -3.21 -4.53 -16.50
CA LYS A 13 -2.03 -4.98 -15.77
C LYS A 13 -1.77 -4.15 -14.51
N PHE A 14 -2.04 -2.86 -14.56
CA PHE A 14 -1.71 -1.92 -13.51
C PHE A 14 -2.96 -1.20 -13.04
N LYS A 15 -3.12 -1.13 -11.72
CA LYS A 15 -4.15 -0.34 -11.06
C LYS A 15 -3.55 0.36 -9.86
N LEU A 16 -3.88 1.64 -9.73
CA LEU A 16 -3.51 2.46 -8.59
C LEU A 16 -4.78 2.87 -7.84
N VAL A 17 -4.84 2.49 -6.57
CA VAL A 17 -5.93 2.86 -5.66
C VAL A 17 -5.35 3.74 -4.57
N ILE A 18 -5.78 4.99 -4.50
CA ILE A 18 -5.42 5.92 -3.44
C ILE A 18 -6.46 5.84 -2.34
N SER A 19 -5.99 5.71 -1.10
CA SER A 19 -6.85 5.78 0.07
C SER A 19 -6.95 7.21 0.58
N MET A 20 -8.15 7.78 0.55
CA MET A 20 -8.47 9.09 1.11
C MET A 20 -9.59 8.94 2.14
N GLN A 21 -9.32 8.28 3.29
CA GLN A 21 -10.34 7.99 4.31
C GLN A 21 -11.18 9.22 4.75
N ARG A 22 -10.59 10.42 4.76
CA ARG A 22 -11.24 11.67 5.22
C ARG A 22 -11.92 12.47 4.12
N ARG A 23 -12.00 11.98 2.89
CA ARG A 23 -12.52 12.73 1.72
C ARG A 23 -13.89 13.37 1.98
N SER A 24 -14.80 12.66 2.64
CA SER A 24 -16.15 13.15 2.97
C SER A 24 -16.16 14.38 3.89
N LYS A 25 -15.03 14.70 4.53
CA LYS A 25 -14.84 15.83 5.45
C LYS A 25 -13.84 16.86 4.91
N PHE A 26 -13.50 16.79 3.63
CA PHE A 26 -12.61 17.75 2.98
C PHE A 26 -13.22 19.14 2.91
N ASN A 27 -12.39 20.16 3.10
CA ASN A 27 -12.76 21.54 2.84
C ASN A 27 -12.84 21.80 1.31
N ARG A 28 -13.23 23.02 0.92
CA ARG A 28 -13.41 23.37 -0.49
C ARG A 28 -12.14 23.21 -1.32
N GLU A 29 -11.00 23.66 -0.82
CA GLU A 29 -9.70 23.57 -1.52
C GLU A 29 -9.27 22.10 -1.70
N GLU A 30 -9.41 21.28 -0.65
CA GLU A 30 -9.11 19.84 -0.70
C GLU A 30 -10.01 19.11 -1.71
N GLN A 31 -11.28 19.50 -1.83
CA GLN A 31 -12.22 18.97 -2.83
C GLN A 31 -11.80 19.37 -4.24
N GLU A 32 -11.55 20.66 -4.48
CA GLU A 32 -11.08 21.18 -5.78
C GLU A 32 -9.76 20.52 -6.22
N ASN A 33 -8.83 20.31 -5.29
CA ASN A 33 -7.58 19.59 -5.57
C ASN A 33 -7.80 18.11 -5.91
N THR A 34 -8.74 17.45 -5.23
CA THR A 34 -9.09 16.06 -5.53
C THR A 34 -9.75 15.93 -6.90
N GLU A 35 -10.62 16.87 -7.25
CA GLU A 35 -11.26 16.94 -8.57
C GLU A 35 -10.25 17.22 -9.67
N PHE A 36 -9.32 18.15 -9.44
CA PHE A 36 -8.22 18.41 -10.37
C PHE A 36 -7.40 17.13 -10.61
N LEU A 37 -7.07 16.39 -9.56
CA LEU A 37 -6.34 15.12 -9.68
C LEU A 37 -7.09 14.09 -10.55
N LEU A 38 -8.40 13.95 -10.34
CA LEU A 38 -9.25 13.06 -11.14
C LEU A 38 -9.45 13.54 -12.59
N CYS A 39 -9.43 14.86 -12.83
CA CYS A 39 -9.47 15.42 -14.18
C CYS A 39 -8.17 15.16 -14.96
N VAL A 40 -7.01 15.28 -14.29
CA VAL A 40 -5.69 15.03 -14.90
C VAL A 40 -5.45 13.54 -15.08
N TYR A 41 -5.84 12.72 -14.11
CA TYR A 41 -5.65 11.27 -14.10
C TYR A 41 -6.98 10.55 -13.92
N PRO A 42 -7.81 10.45 -14.97
CA PRO A 42 -9.18 9.94 -14.83
C PRO A 42 -9.26 8.44 -14.50
N ASP A 43 -8.19 7.69 -14.75
CA ASP A 43 -8.12 6.26 -14.40
C ASP A 43 -7.67 6.02 -12.95
N LEU A 44 -7.30 7.07 -12.23
CA LEU A 44 -6.91 6.98 -10.83
C LEU A 44 -8.14 6.65 -9.97
N GLN A 45 -8.02 5.61 -9.15
CA GLN A 45 -9.11 5.19 -8.30
C GLN A 45 -8.91 5.76 -6.89
N ILE A 46 -9.94 6.39 -6.33
CA ILE A 46 -9.92 6.94 -4.98
C ILE A 46 -10.90 6.16 -4.11
N ALA A 47 -10.38 5.47 -3.11
CA ALA A 47 -11.13 4.82 -2.06
C ALA A 47 -11.32 5.81 -0.90
N TYR A 48 -12.55 5.95 -0.39
CA TYR A 48 -12.83 6.82 0.75
C TYR A 48 -13.93 6.24 1.64
N LEU A 49 -14.08 6.81 2.84
CA LEU A 49 -15.15 6.44 3.76
C LEU A 49 -16.33 7.41 3.61
N GLU A 50 -17.50 6.83 3.41
CA GLU A 50 -18.78 7.54 3.41
C GLU A 50 -19.58 7.16 4.66
N GLU A 51 -20.29 8.14 5.22
CA GLU A 51 -21.09 7.99 6.42
C GLU A 51 -22.55 8.33 6.11
N GLU A 52 -23.45 7.39 6.40
CA GLU A 52 -24.90 7.60 6.38
C GLU A 52 -25.47 7.61 7.79
N PRO A 53 -26.54 8.39 8.03
CA PRO A 53 -27.32 8.29 9.26
C PRO A 53 -27.81 6.86 9.52
N ALA A 54 -28.00 6.53 10.80
CA ALA A 54 -28.54 5.24 11.21
C ALA A 54 -29.94 5.00 10.62
N ARG A 55 -30.26 3.74 10.30
CA ARG A 55 -31.61 3.35 9.84
C ARG A 55 -32.69 3.50 10.92
N LYS A 56 -32.29 3.48 12.19
CA LYS A 56 -33.16 3.61 13.35
C LYS A 56 -32.67 4.76 14.20
N GLU A 57 -33.61 5.50 14.78
CA GLU A 57 -33.32 6.58 15.72
C GLU A 57 -32.50 6.04 16.90
N GLY A 58 -31.35 6.66 17.19
CA GLY A 58 -30.42 6.24 18.24
C GLY A 58 -29.48 5.08 17.89
N GLY A 59 -29.44 4.61 16.64
CA GLY A 59 -28.45 3.64 16.17
C GLY A 59 -27.11 4.26 15.77
N ASP A 60 -26.10 3.43 15.58
CA ASP A 60 -24.79 3.86 15.07
C ASP A 60 -24.88 4.24 13.58
N PRO A 61 -24.07 5.23 13.13
CA PRO A 61 -24.00 5.60 11.72
C PRO A 61 -23.50 4.43 10.88
N ARG A 62 -24.03 4.31 9.66
CA ARG A 62 -23.61 3.29 8.70
C ARG A 62 -22.43 3.80 7.91
N LEU A 63 -21.34 3.04 7.93
CA LEU A 63 -20.11 3.41 7.26
C LEU A 63 -19.93 2.55 6.02
N PHE A 64 -19.52 3.19 4.93
CA PHE A 64 -19.27 2.54 3.65
C PHE A 64 -17.84 2.82 3.19
N SER A 65 -17.18 1.80 2.65
CA SER A 65 -16.02 2.01 1.79
C SER A 65 -16.55 2.24 0.38
N ALA A 66 -16.19 3.36 -0.23
CA ALA A 66 -16.65 3.76 -1.56
C ALA A 66 -15.44 3.96 -2.49
N LEU A 67 -15.61 3.64 -3.78
CA LEU A 67 -14.60 3.83 -4.82
C LEU A 67 -15.15 4.74 -5.92
N ILE A 68 -14.42 5.80 -6.23
CA ILE A 68 -14.67 6.69 -7.37
C ILE A 68 -13.44 6.75 -8.27
N ASP A 69 -13.62 7.21 -9.51
CA ASP A 69 -12.54 7.63 -10.39
C ASP A 69 -13.02 8.83 -11.25
N GLY A 70 -12.19 9.31 -12.18
CA GLY A 70 -12.52 10.48 -13.00
C GLY A 70 -13.63 10.23 -14.03
N HIS A 71 -14.07 8.98 -14.20
CA HIS A 71 -15.19 8.62 -15.07
C HIS A 71 -16.49 8.41 -14.28
N SER A 72 -16.51 8.64 -12.97
CA SER A 72 -17.72 8.60 -12.17
C SER A 72 -18.70 9.70 -12.60
N GLU A 73 -19.95 9.33 -12.84
CA GLU A 73 -21.04 10.29 -13.07
C GLU A 73 -21.30 11.12 -11.81
N PHE A 74 -21.88 12.31 -11.95
CA PHE A 74 -22.25 13.14 -10.81
C PHE A 74 -23.72 12.97 -10.44
N ILE A 75 -24.00 12.89 -9.14
CA ILE A 75 -25.36 12.84 -8.58
C ILE A 75 -25.97 14.25 -8.74
N PRO A 76 -27.04 14.44 -9.53
CA PRO A 76 -27.59 15.76 -9.82
C PRO A 76 -27.99 16.56 -8.58
N GLU A 77 -28.49 15.89 -7.55
CA GLU A 77 -29.02 16.52 -6.33
C GLU A 77 -27.92 17.02 -5.38
N THR A 78 -26.77 16.33 -5.36
CA THR A 78 -25.69 16.60 -4.39
C THR A 78 -24.43 17.17 -5.04
N GLY A 79 -24.32 17.09 -6.37
CA GLY A 79 -23.11 17.45 -7.11
C GLY A 79 -21.91 16.56 -6.79
N ARG A 80 -22.11 15.41 -6.13
CA ARG A 80 -21.02 14.49 -5.74
C ARG A 80 -20.84 13.39 -6.78
N PRO A 81 -19.61 12.88 -6.98
CA PRO A 81 -19.39 11.73 -7.84
C PRO A 81 -20.10 10.49 -7.28
N LEU A 82 -20.85 9.80 -8.14
CA LEU A 82 -21.49 8.52 -7.87
C LEU A 82 -20.40 7.44 -7.73
N PRO A 83 -20.32 6.74 -6.60
CA PRO A 83 -19.34 5.67 -6.41
C PRO A 83 -19.58 4.51 -7.38
N LYS A 84 -18.51 4.02 -8.01
CA LYS A 84 -18.54 2.79 -8.82
C LYS A 84 -18.79 1.55 -7.98
N PHE A 85 -18.18 1.53 -6.79
CA PHE A 85 -18.41 0.52 -5.79
C PHE A 85 -18.72 1.19 -4.47
N ARG A 86 -19.64 0.59 -3.73
CA ARG A 86 -20.09 1.06 -2.43
C ARG A 86 -20.40 -0.13 -1.56
N ILE A 87 -19.62 -0.32 -0.50
CA ILE A 87 -19.64 -1.52 0.33
C ILE A 87 -19.86 -1.11 1.78
N GLU A 88 -20.95 -1.58 2.38
CA GLU A 88 -21.23 -1.37 3.80
C GLU A 88 -20.22 -2.13 4.66
N LEU A 89 -19.61 -1.42 5.60
CA LEU A 89 -18.64 -1.97 6.53
C LEU A 89 -19.33 -2.50 7.79
N PRO A 90 -18.78 -3.55 8.43
CA PRO A 90 -19.36 -4.16 9.63
C PRO A 90 -19.30 -3.25 10.87
N GLY A 91 -18.63 -2.11 10.78
CA GLY A 91 -18.45 -1.14 11.87
C GLY A 91 -17.48 -0.04 11.45
N ASN A 92 -17.02 0.75 12.43
CA ASN A 92 -16.03 1.80 12.19
C ASN A 92 -14.65 1.20 11.84
N PRO A 93 -14.12 1.43 10.62
CA PRO A 93 -12.84 0.88 10.22
C PRO A 93 -11.63 1.61 10.84
N ILE A 94 -11.85 2.76 11.51
CA ILE A 94 -10.78 3.56 12.10
C ILE A 94 -10.48 3.05 13.51
N LEU A 95 -9.51 2.15 13.62
CA LEU A 95 -9.08 1.49 14.86
C LEU A 95 -7.67 1.93 15.31
N GLY A 96 -6.85 2.39 14.37
CA GLY A 96 -5.44 2.74 14.57
C GLY A 96 -5.14 4.23 14.50
N GLU A 97 -3.94 4.53 13.99
CA GLU A 97 -3.42 5.88 13.75
C GLU A 97 -3.70 6.39 12.33
N GLY A 98 -4.39 5.60 11.48
CA GLY A 98 -4.84 5.99 10.14
C GLY A 98 -4.16 5.26 8.97
N LYS A 99 -2.84 4.96 9.01
CA LYS A 99 -2.16 4.32 7.87
C LYS A 99 -2.70 2.90 7.60
N SER A 100 -2.73 2.05 8.62
CA SER A 100 -3.32 0.71 8.49
C SER A 100 -4.83 0.74 8.22
N ASP A 101 -5.55 1.71 8.78
CA ASP A 101 -6.98 1.88 8.53
C ASP A 101 -7.24 2.17 7.05
N ASN A 102 -6.47 3.10 6.46
CA ASN A 102 -6.46 3.40 5.02
C ASN A 102 -6.19 2.15 4.18
N GLN A 103 -5.10 1.44 4.45
CA GLN A 103 -4.75 0.23 3.70
C GLN A 103 -5.87 -0.83 3.78
N ASN A 104 -6.44 -1.04 4.97
CA ASN A 104 -7.43 -2.09 5.20
C ASN A 104 -8.79 -1.81 4.56
N HIS A 105 -9.24 -0.56 4.49
CA HIS A 105 -10.51 -0.27 3.79
C HIS A 105 -10.33 -0.19 2.27
N ALA A 106 -9.14 0.20 1.80
CA ALA A 106 -8.83 0.31 0.37
C ALA A 106 -8.59 -1.06 -0.29
N ILE A 107 -8.03 -2.04 0.43
CA ILE A 107 -7.72 -3.38 -0.12
C ILE A 107 -8.96 -4.11 -0.69
N ILE A 108 -10.17 -3.74 -0.27
CA ILE A 108 -11.41 -4.33 -0.79
C ILE A 108 -11.57 -4.04 -2.30
N PHE A 109 -10.99 -2.94 -2.78
CA PHE A 109 -11.03 -2.52 -4.18
C PHE A 109 -9.83 -2.97 -5.00
N TYR A 110 -8.80 -3.53 -4.35
CA TYR A 110 -7.64 -4.09 -5.02
C TYR A 110 -8.04 -5.18 -6.02
N ARG A 111 -7.43 -5.19 -7.22
CA ARG A 111 -7.60 -6.25 -8.21
C ARG A 111 -6.25 -6.53 -8.87
N GLY A 112 -5.75 -7.76 -8.73
CA GLY A 112 -4.50 -8.25 -9.30
C GLY A 112 -4.04 -9.52 -8.61
N GLU A 113 -2.85 -10.01 -8.98
CA GLU A 113 -2.16 -11.13 -8.32
C GLU A 113 -1.15 -10.65 -7.27
N TYR A 114 -0.52 -9.51 -7.55
CA TYR A 114 0.47 -8.85 -6.70
C TYR A 114 0.00 -7.46 -6.29
N LEU A 115 0.38 -7.02 -5.11
CA LEU A 115 0.11 -5.66 -4.62
C LEU A 115 1.38 -5.05 -4.05
N GLN A 116 1.50 -3.73 -4.14
CA GLN A 116 2.52 -2.94 -3.49
C GLN A 116 1.82 -1.83 -2.70
N LEU A 117 2.30 -1.56 -1.49
CA LEU A 117 1.81 -0.47 -0.65
C LEU A 117 2.78 0.70 -0.81
N ILE A 118 2.29 1.82 -1.31
CA ILE A 118 3.12 2.99 -1.63
C ILE A 118 2.73 4.13 -0.68
N ASP A 119 3.70 4.62 0.10
CA ASP A 119 3.53 5.80 0.92
C ASP A 119 3.50 7.06 0.03
N ALA A 120 2.75 8.10 0.43
CA ALA A 120 2.60 9.32 -0.36
C ALA A 120 3.91 10.13 -0.56
N ASN A 121 4.94 9.84 0.24
CA ASN A 121 6.28 10.42 0.17
C ASN A 121 7.31 9.52 -0.53
N GLN A 122 6.87 8.43 -1.15
CA GLN A 122 7.73 7.60 -1.99
C GLN A 122 7.69 8.10 -3.44
N ASP A 123 8.83 7.95 -4.10
CA ASP A 123 9.02 8.28 -5.52
C ASP A 123 9.65 7.09 -6.25
N ASN A 124 9.28 6.90 -7.51
CA ASN A 124 9.80 5.83 -8.35
C ASN A 124 10.23 6.38 -9.70
N CYS A 125 11.47 6.08 -10.07
CA CYS A 125 11.98 6.42 -11.40
C CYS A 125 11.43 5.43 -12.44
N LEU A 126 11.26 5.91 -13.68
CA LEU A 126 10.76 5.10 -14.78
C LEU A 126 11.64 3.86 -15.05
N GLU A 127 12.96 4.01 -14.86
CA GLU A 127 13.96 2.97 -15.02
C GLU A 127 13.80 1.84 -14.00
N GLU A 128 13.37 2.15 -12.78
CA GLU A 128 13.09 1.15 -11.75
C GLU A 128 11.83 0.34 -12.09
N CYS A 129 10.82 0.98 -12.70
CA CYS A 129 9.62 0.29 -13.19
C CYS A 129 9.93 -0.81 -14.20
N LEU A 130 10.99 -0.66 -15.02
CA LEU A 130 11.42 -1.70 -15.98
C LEU A 130 11.96 -2.96 -15.29
N LYS A 131 12.34 -2.86 -14.01
CA LYS A 131 12.90 -3.96 -13.22
C LYS A 131 11.85 -4.73 -12.42
N ILE A 132 10.64 -4.18 -12.29
CA ILE A 132 9.52 -4.83 -11.55
C ILE A 132 9.25 -6.23 -12.10
N ARG A 133 9.38 -6.46 -13.41
CA ARG A 133 9.26 -7.80 -14.01
C ARG A 133 10.18 -8.86 -13.38
N ASN A 134 11.37 -8.45 -12.92
CA ASN A 134 12.31 -9.36 -12.29
C ASN A 134 11.86 -9.63 -10.85
N VAL A 135 11.41 -8.59 -10.12
CA VAL A 135 10.84 -8.72 -8.76
C VAL A 135 9.66 -9.67 -8.75
N LEU A 136 8.76 -9.55 -9.74
CA LEU A 136 7.62 -10.45 -9.89
C LEU A 136 8.05 -11.90 -10.19
N GLY A 137 9.20 -12.10 -10.83
CA GLY A 137 9.75 -13.43 -11.08
C GLY A 137 10.26 -14.15 -9.83
N GLU A 138 10.58 -13.43 -8.76
CA GLU A 138 10.98 -14.00 -7.46
C GLU A 138 9.83 -14.69 -6.74
N PHE A 139 8.58 -14.47 -7.16
CA PHE A 139 7.43 -15.20 -6.62
C PHE A 139 7.31 -16.64 -7.16
N GLU A 140 8.36 -17.15 -7.80
CA GLU A 140 8.53 -18.53 -8.26
C GLU A 140 7.47 -19.01 -9.27
N GLU A 141 6.81 -18.09 -9.98
CA GLU A 141 5.78 -18.43 -10.99
C GLU A 141 6.32 -19.29 -12.14
N TYR A 142 7.64 -19.24 -12.40
CA TYR A 142 8.26 -19.89 -13.54
C TYR A 142 8.71 -21.34 -13.29
N SER A 143 8.75 -21.78 -12.03
CA SER A 143 9.32 -23.08 -11.63
C SER A 143 8.37 -23.86 -10.73
N VAL A 144 7.15 -24.09 -11.20
CA VAL A 144 6.15 -24.91 -10.51
C VAL A 144 6.57 -26.38 -10.54
N SER A 145 6.61 -27.02 -9.37
CA SER A 145 6.92 -28.45 -9.25
C SER A 145 6.00 -29.31 -10.13
N THR A 146 6.61 -30.17 -10.96
CA THR A 146 5.89 -31.10 -11.84
C THR A 146 5.24 -32.26 -11.08
N GLN A 147 5.58 -32.46 -9.80
CA GLN A 147 5.03 -33.54 -8.97
C GLN A 147 3.78 -33.11 -8.21
N SER A 148 3.77 -31.90 -7.65
CA SER A 148 2.61 -31.33 -6.96
C SER A 148 2.70 -29.80 -6.95
N PRO A 149 1.64 -29.09 -7.33
CA PRO A 149 1.59 -27.62 -7.24
C PRO A 149 1.62 -27.10 -5.79
N TYR A 150 1.54 -27.99 -4.78
CA TYR A 150 1.61 -27.68 -3.35
C TYR A 150 2.92 -28.10 -2.69
N ALA A 151 3.92 -28.54 -3.47
CA ALA A 151 5.19 -29.05 -2.92
C ALA A 151 6.04 -27.94 -2.26
N GLN A 152 5.82 -26.68 -2.63
CA GLN A 152 6.51 -25.52 -2.07
C GLN A 152 5.49 -24.46 -1.68
N SER A 153 5.73 -23.80 -0.55
CA SER A 153 4.95 -22.63 -0.16
C SER A 153 5.31 -21.48 -1.09
N PRO A 154 4.33 -20.83 -1.75
CA PRO A 154 4.63 -19.70 -2.60
C PRO A 154 5.21 -18.56 -1.76
N VAL A 155 6.21 -17.86 -2.31
CA VAL A 155 6.77 -16.65 -1.70
C VAL A 155 5.63 -15.68 -1.40
N ALA A 156 5.56 -15.22 -0.15
CA ALA A 156 4.48 -14.35 0.30
C ALA A 156 4.80 -12.88 0.04
N ILE A 157 6.08 -12.50 0.19
CA ILE A 157 6.54 -11.13 0.11
C ILE A 157 7.94 -11.13 -0.54
N VAL A 158 8.14 -10.24 -1.51
CA VAL A 158 9.46 -9.98 -2.09
C VAL A 158 9.86 -8.57 -1.68
N GLY A 159 10.88 -8.48 -0.84
CA GLY A 159 11.34 -7.22 -0.32
C GLY A 159 12.21 -6.44 -1.28
N ALA A 160 12.15 -5.13 -1.17
CA ALA A 160 12.97 -4.20 -1.94
C ALA A 160 13.55 -3.11 -1.05
N ARG A 161 14.61 -2.44 -1.52
CA ARG A 161 15.28 -1.38 -0.76
C ARG A 161 14.72 0.00 -1.05
N GLU A 162 14.87 0.90 -0.09
CA GLU A 162 14.59 2.32 -0.26
C GLU A 162 15.90 3.12 -0.33
N TYR A 163 15.83 4.28 -0.97
CA TYR A 163 16.87 5.30 -0.95
C TYR A 163 16.28 6.62 -0.47
N ILE A 164 16.94 7.28 0.48
CA ILE A 164 16.44 8.51 1.10
C ILE A 164 16.97 9.72 0.34
N PHE A 165 16.18 10.27 -0.57
CA PHE A 165 16.63 11.38 -1.42
C PHE A 165 16.74 12.73 -0.66
N SER A 166 16.20 12.83 0.56
CA SER A 166 16.38 14.00 1.42
C SER A 166 17.70 14.00 2.18
N GLU A 167 18.60 13.02 1.98
CA GLU A 167 19.89 12.89 2.67
C GLU A 167 20.76 14.17 2.66
N ASN A 168 20.67 14.97 1.60
CA ASN A 168 21.51 16.16 1.40
C ASN A 168 21.16 17.35 2.30
N ILE A 169 20.15 17.22 3.18
CA ILE A 169 19.72 18.29 4.10
C ILE A 169 20.50 18.18 5.44
N GLY A 170 21.83 18.29 5.35
CA GLY A 170 22.74 18.36 6.49
C GLY A 170 23.04 17.02 7.19
N ILE A 171 23.79 17.08 8.29
CA ILE A 171 24.34 15.91 9.00
C ILE A 171 23.25 14.97 9.54
N LEU A 172 22.12 15.51 9.99
CA LEU A 172 21.00 14.71 10.46
C LEU A 172 20.35 13.93 9.31
N GLY A 173 20.32 14.53 8.11
CA GLY A 173 19.86 13.88 6.89
C GLY A 173 20.72 12.69 6.52
N ASP A 174 22.04 12.90 6.47
CA ASP A 174 23.03 11.87 6.18
C ASP A 174 22.94 10.69 7.18
N LEU A 175 22.88 10.98 8.49
CA LEU A 175 22.74 9.93 9.50
C LEU A 175 21.42 9.15 9.37
N ALA A 176 20.30 9.83 9.12
CA ALA A 176 19.01 9.18 8.94
C ALA A 176 18.99 8.29 7.69
N ALA A 177 19.52 8.80 6.58
CA ALA A 177 19.63 8.09 5.32
C ALA A 177 20.53 6.86 5.45
N GLY A 178 21.73 7.00 6.03
CA GLY A 178 22.64 5.88 6.26
C GLY A 178 22.04 4.79 7.16
N LYS A 179 21.26 5.17 8.17
CA LYS A 179 20.53 4.21 9.02
C LYS A 179 19.47 3.43 8.23
N GLU A 180 18.63 4.12 7.47
CA GLU A 180 17.58 3.48 6.65
C GLU A 180 18.19 2.63 5.53
N GLN A 181 19.27 3.09 4.90
CA GLN A 181 20.00 2.31 3.89
C GLN A 181 20.57 1.03 4.49
N THR A 182 21.21 1.09 5.67
CA THR A 182 21.78 -0.10 6.34
C THR A 182 20.70 -1.12 6.73
N PHE A 183 19.55 -0.63 7.19
CA PHE A 183 18.40 -1.48 7.53
C PHE A 183 17.77 -2.11 6.29
N GLY A 184 17.54 -1.31 5.25
CA GLY A 184 16.89 -1.73 4.01
C GLY A 184 17.77 -2.57 3.06
N THR A 185 19.08 -2.65 3.31
CA THR A 185 20.03 -3.46 2.51
C THR A 185 20.66 -4.57 3.36
N LEU A 186 21.83 -4.34 3.97
CA LEU A 186 22.62 -5.35 4.68
C LEU A 186 21.81 -6.12 5.74
N THR A 187 20.98 -5.41 6.52
CA THR A 187 20.16 -6.06 7.55
C THR A 187 19.05 -6.90 6.92
N ALA A 188 18.33 -6.34 5.95
CA ALA A 188 17.26 -7.04 5.23
C ALA A 188 17.78 -8.28 4.49
N GLN A 189 18.94 -8.19 3.82
CA GLN A 189 19.62 -9.33 3.19
C GLN A 189 19.99 -10.41 4.20
N SER A 190 20.64 -10.03 5.29
CA SER A 190 21.07 -10.98 6.33
C SER A 190 19.87 -11.70 6.94
N LEU A 191 18.80 -10.96 7.23
CA LEU A 191 17.55 -11.50 7.75
C LEU A 191 16.85 -12.41 6.73
N ALA A 192 16.80 -12.04 5.45
CA ALA A 192 16.20 -12.88 4.41
C ALA A 192 16.96 -14.21 4.27
N TRP A 193 18.30 -14.17 4.31
CA TRP A 193 19.15 -15.35 4.19
C TRP A 193 18.96 -16.38 5.32
N ILE A 194 18.65 -15.92 6.53
CA ILE A 194 18.32 -16.79 7.67
C ILE A 194 16.80 -17.02 7.83
N CYS A 195 16.00 -16.63 6.84
CA CYS A 195 14.53 -16.68 6.86
C CYS A 195 13.88 -15.89 8.02
N GLY A 196 14.55 -14.87 8.56
CA GLY A 196 14.09 -14.01 9.65
C GLY A 196 13.56 -12.64 9.22
N LYS A 197 13.52 -12.33 7.92
CA LYS A 197 13.03 -11.03 7.42
C LYS A 197 11.51 -10.94 7.58
N LEU A 198 11.03 -9.77 7.99
CA LEU A 198 9.62 -9.40 7.99
C LEU A 198 9.35 -8.24 7.01
N HIS A 199 8.10 -7.78 6.97
CA HIS A 199 7.67 -6.61 6.20
C HIS A 199 7.68 -5.38 7.08
N TYR A 200 8.40 -4.33 6.72
CA TYR A 200 8.59 -3.15 7.59
C TYR A 200 8.02 -1.86 6.98
N GLY A 201 7.05 -1.96 6.07
CA GLY A 201 6.53 -0.81 5.33
C GLY A 201 7.51 -0.23 4.30
N LEU A 202 8.54 -1.03 3.95
CA LEU A 202 9.40 -0.86 2.79
C LEU A 202 8.59 -1.15 1.51
N PRO A 203 9.08 -0.80 0.30
CA PRO A 203 8.37 -0.96 -0.98
C PRO A 203 8.32 -2.43 -1.45
N ASP A 204 8.10 -3.33 -0.51
CA ASP A 204 7.96 -4.75 -0.74
C ASP A 204 6.75 -5.02 -1.63
N PHE A 205 6.86 -6.05 -2.47
CA PHE A 205 5.74 -6.60 -3.22
C PHE A 205 5.14 -7.74 -2.41
N LEU A 206 3.82 -7.84 -2.43
CA LEU A 206 3.07 -8.83 -1.65
C LEU A 206 2.22 -9.69 -2.59
N ASN A 207 2.21 -10.99 -2.33
CA ASN A 207 1.29 -11.92 -2.98
C ASN A 207 -0.13 -11.64 -2.46
N ALA A 208 -0.98 -11.07 -3.30
CA ALA A 208 -2.26 -10.55 -2.85
C ALA A 208 -3.26 -11.64 -2.47
N ILE A 209 -3.19 -12.82 -3.10
CA ILE A 209 -4.01 -13.97 -2.72
C ILE A 209 -3.65 -14.39 -1.30
N SER A 210 -2.36 -14.44 -0.97
CA SER A 210 -1.90 -14.73 0.39
C SER A 210 -2.42 -13.67 1.37
N MET A 211 -2.21 -12.38 1.08
CA MET A 211 -2.59 -11.29 1.99
C MET A 211 -4.10 -11.22 2.25
N THR A 212 -4.91 -11.24 1.20
CA THR A 212 -6.37 -11.06 1.30
C THR A 212 -7.07 -12.24 2.00
N THR A 213 -6.49 -13.45 1.93
CA THR A 213 -7.07 -14.65 2.56
C THR A 213 -6.55 -14.92 3.97
N ARG A 214 -5.47 -14.23 4.41
CA ARG A 214 -4.75 -14.55 5.67
C ARG A 214 -4.63 -13.38 6.66
N GLY A 215 -5.46 -12.36 6.50
CA GLY A 215 -5.60 -11.29 7.49
C GLY A 215 -5.22 -9.90 7.02
N GLY A 216 -5.06 -9.69 5.72
CA GLY A 216 -4.83 -8.38 5.13
C GLY A 216 -3.35 -7.99 5.06
N VAL A 217 -3.13 -6.69 4.86
CA VAL A 217 -1.80 -6.10 4.57
C VAL A 217 -1.25 -5.26 5.71
N SER A 218 -2.02 -5.05 6.78
CA SER A 218 -1.55 -4.47 8.03
C SER A 218 -2.55 -4.72 9.16
N LYS A 219 -2.16 -4.37 10.39
CA LYS A 219 -3.06 -4.45 11.56
C LYS A 219 -3.23 -3.07 12.21
N ALA A 220 -4.48 -2.64 12.37
CA ALA A 220 -4.81 -1.36 13.00
C ALA A 220 -5.29 -1.55 14.45
N ARG A 221 -4.51 -1.08 15.42
CA ARG A 221 -4.97 -0.89 16.80
C ARG A 221 -4.12 0.17 17.50
N LYS A 222 -4.78 1.25 17.90
CA LYS A 222 -4.16 2.37 18.61
C LYS A 222 -3.35 1.90 19.83
N GLY A 223 -2.12 2.38 19.95
CA GLY A 223 -1.20 2.07 21.05
C GLY A 223 -0.60 0.66 21.08
N LEU A 224 -1.24 -0.33 20.44
CA LEU A 224 -0.71 -1.71 20.39
C LEU A 224 0.16 -1.95 19.15
N HIS A 225 -0.31 -1.52 17.98
CA HIS A 225 0.40 -1.72 16.71
C HIS A 225 1.19 -0.46 16.36
N LEU A 226 2.37 -0.31 16.99
CA LEU A 226 3.30 0.81 16.72
C LEU A 226 3.92 0.73 15.32
N ASN A 227 4.06 -0.49 14.80
CA ASN A 227 4.44 -0.81 13.44
C ASN A 227 3.36 -1.76 12.89
N GLU A 228 2.43 -1.22 12.11
CA GLU A 228 1.27 -1.93 11.60
C GLU A 228 1.61 -2.92 10.48
N ASP A 229 2.65 -2.63 9.72
CA ASP A 229 3.08 -3.39 8.54
C ASP A 229 3.78 -4.71 8.95
N ILE A 230 4.49 -4.72 10.09
CA ILE A 230 5.22 -5.90 10.60
C ILE A 230 4.33 -7.12 10.82
N TYR A 231 3.07 -6.91 11.18
CA TYR A 231 2.11 -7.98 11.42
C TYR A 231 1.80 -8.77 10.14
N THR A 232 1.93 -8.16 8.97
CA THR A 232 1.79 -8.84 7.68
C THR A 232 2.96 -9.78 7.46
N GLY A 233 4.18 -9.33 7.76
CA GLY A 233 5.36 -10.19 7.78
C GLY A 233 5.22 -11.34 8.78
N MET A 234 4.77 -11.07 10.00
CA MET A 234 4.55 -12.10 11.02
C MET A 234 3.50 -13.13 10.60
N ASN A 235 2.41 -12.70 9.95
CA ASN A 235 1.37 -13.61 9.45
C ASN A 235 1.88 -14.48 8.29
N ALA A 236 2.67 -13.91 7.38
CA ALA A 236 3.30 -14.66 6.30
C ALA A 236 4.27 -15.70 6.87
N PHE A 237 5.19 -15.27 7.73
CA PHE A 237 6.17 -16.14 8.39
C PHE A 237 5.50 -17.26 9.20
N GLY A 238 4.54 -16.93 10.06
CA GLY A 238 3.83 -17.90 10.91
C GLY A 238 2.96 -18.89 10.13
N ARG A 239 2.69 -18.64 8.85
CA ARG A 239 1.97 -19.54 7.94
C ARG A 239 2.89 -20.25 6.94
N GLY A 240 4.20 -20.13 7.12
CA GLY A 240 5.20 -20.78 6.27
C GLY A 240 5.34 -20.15 4.89
N GLY A 241 4.94 -18.89 4.71
CA GLY A 241 5.17 -18.13 3.49
C GLY A 241 6.57 -17.48 3.51
N PRO A 242 7.47 -17.82 2.57
CA PRO A 242 8.79 -17.22 2.48
C PRO A 242 8.72 -15.70 2.27
N ILE A 243 9.71 -14.98 2.80
CA ILE A 243 9.89 -13.54 2.62
C ILE A 243 11.29 -13.32 2.06
N GLU A 244 11.35 -13.05 0.77
CA GLU A 244 12.60 -12.83 0.05
C GLU A 244 13.03 -11.35 0.09
N HIS A 245 14.25 -11.06 -0.34
CA HIS A 245 14.74 -9.70 -0.48
C HIS A 245 15.64 -9.55 -1.70
N THR A 246 15.44 -8.47 -2.45
CA THR A 246 16.20 -8.15 -3.66
C THR A 246 16.67 -6.70 -3.64
N GLU A 247 17.79 -6.43 -4.32
CA GLU A 247 18.41 -5.09 -4.35
C GLU A 247 18.42 -4.43 -5.73
N TYR A 248 18.04 -5.16 -6.78
CA TYR A 248 18.08 -4.62 -8.14
C TYR A 248 16.98 -3.58 -8.40
N TYR A 249 15.88 -3.62 -7.65
CA TYR A 249 14.82 -2.61 -7.62
C TYR A 249 14.93 -1.76 -6.35
N GLN A 250 14.70 -0.45 -6.48
CA GLN A 250 14.68 0.49 -5.36
C GLN A 250 13.59 1.56 -5.54
N CYS A 251 13.08 2.08 -4.42
CA CYS A 251 12.23 3.28 -4.41
C CYS A 251 12.92 4.44 -3.70
N GLY A 252 12.67 5.66 -4.16
CA GLY A 252 13.01 6.87 -3.41
C GLY A 252 12.02 7.09 -2.26
N LYS A 253 12.48 7.64 -1.14
CA LYS A 253 11.63 8.07 -0.02
C LYS A 253 12.07 9.40 0.55
N GLY A 254 11.12 10.33 0.66
CA GLY A 254 11.34 11.61 1.30
C GLY A 254 11.14 11.49 2.81
N ARG A 255 12.15 11.85 3.59
CA ARG A 255 12.04 11.90 5.06
C ARG A 255 12.11 13.33 5.57
N ASP A 256 11.30 13.61 6.58
CA ASP A 256 11.50 14.74 7.46
C ASP A 256 12.65 14.43 8.43
N LEU A 257 13.65 15.30 8.45
CA LEU A 257 14.96 15.04 9.08
C LEU A 257 15.11 15.69 10.46
N GLY A 258 13.99 15.98 11.11
CA GLY A 258 13.97 16.38 12.52
C GLY A 258 14.43 15.25 13.45
N PHE A 259 15.19 15.60 14.50
CA PHE A 259 15.72 14.64 15.47
C PHE A 259 14.63 13.75 16.11
N GLY A 260 13.46 14.30 16.41
CA GLY A 260 12.31 13.54 16.93
C GLY A 260 11.80 12.47 15.94
N THR A 261 11.81 12.77 14.64
CA THR A 261 11.42 11.83 13.59
C THR A 261 12.41 10.66 13.49
N ILE A 262 13.71 10.97 13.57
CA ILE A 262 14.79 9.96 13.56
C ILE A 262 14.66 9.02 14.77
N LEU A 263 14.42 9.57 15.97
CA LEU A 263 14.19 8.79 17.19
C LEU A 263 12.96 7.90 17.10
N ASN A 264 11.82 8.45 16.64
CA ASN A 264 10.59 7.68 16.49
C ASN A 264 10.75 6.49 15.55
N PHE A 265 11.57 6.62 14.50
CA PHE A 265 11.86 5.48 13.63
C PHE A 265 12.60 4.36 14.38
N GLN A 266 13.50 4.69 15.32
CA GLN A 266 14.18 3.66 16.13
C GLN A 266 13.26 2.98 17.14
N THR A 267 12.28 3.69 17.68
CA THR A 267 11.27 3.08 18.59
C THR A 267 10.36 2.09 17.88
N LYS A 268 10.24 2.15 16.55
CA LYS A 268 9.41 1.27 15.73
C LYS A 268 10.08 -0.04 15.30
N ILE A 269 11.40 -0.12 15.42
CA ILE A 269 12.21 -1.34 15.17
C ILE A 269 12.24 -2.14 16.47
#